data_AF-A0AAW5Y392-F1
#
_entry.id   AF-A0AAW5Y392-F1
#
_cell.length_a   1.000
_cell.length_b   1.000
_cell.length_c   1.000
_cell.angle_alpha   90.00
_cell.angle_beta   90.00
_cell.angle_gamma   90.00
#
_symmetry.space_group_name_H-M   'P 1'
#
loop_
_entity.id
_entity.type
_entity.pdbx_description
1 polymer ?
#
loop_
_entity_poly.entity_id
_entity_poly.type
_entity_poly.pdbx_seq_one_letter_code
_entity_poly.pdbx_strand_id
1 'polypeptide(L)'
;MNKIDSFFESSLSTCKTLQLSLIPNFPGIEETENHKLVSYNLKETVSGYLLELNLENLETNERYTFTYNDIQKIEGHGNSTYHKYYIYCLNRRLYNDKHSDKLLDGRSLSVSYEDNSYVDTYRIMISK
;
A
#
# COMPACT_ATOMS: atom_id res chain seq x y z
N MET A 1 -5.82 -10.38 13.13
CA MET A 1 -6.27 -9.50 12.03
C MET A 1 -5.54 -8.20 12.19
N ASN A 2 -4.61 -7.90 11.29
CA ASN A 2 -3.65 -6.83 11.51
C ASN A 2 -4.25 -5.48 11.14
N LYS A 3 -3.99 -4.52 12.02
CA LYS A 3 -4.63 -3.21 12.07
C LYS A 3 -4.23 -2.43 10.82
N ILE A 4 -5.18 -2.24 9.92
CA ILE A 4 -5.20 -1.04 9.09
C ILE A 4 -5.36 0.15 10.06
N ASP A 5 -4.53 1.17 9.92
CA ASP A 5 -4.70 2.42 10.66
C ASP A 5 -6.15 2.93 10.47
N SER A 6 -6.85 3.15 11.58
CA SER A 6 -8.28 3.47 11.57
C SER A 6 -8.61 4.79 10.86
N PHE A 7 -7.60 5.64 10.61
CA PHE A 7 -7.76 6.91 9.92
C PHE A 7 -7.33 6.85 8.45
N PHE A 8 -6.79 5.73 7.96
CA PHE A 8 -6.31 5.60 6.59
C PHE A 8 -7.42 5.79 5.55
N GLU A 9 -8.50 5.01 5.65
CA GLU A 9 -9.65 5.13 4.73
C GLU A 9 -10.32 6.51 4.82
N SER A 10 -10.43 7.05 6.04
CA SER A 10 -10.93 8.41 6.25
C SER A 10 -10.07 9.45 5.52
N SER A 11 -8.75 9.31 5.60
CA SER A 11 -7.80 10.19 4.91
C SER A 11 -7.90 10.04 3.39
N LEU A 12 -8.04 8.82 2.86
CA LEU A 12 -8.29 8.61 1.43
C LEU A 12 -9.64 9.22 0.97
N SER A 13 -10.68 9.12 1.80
CA SER A 13 -12.01 9.65 1.45
C SER A 13 -12.09 11.17 1.38
N THR A 14 -11.19 11.86 2.09
CA THR A 14 -11.15 13.33 2.17
C THR A 14 -9.99 13.95 1.38
N CYS A 15 -9.01 13.12 1.00
CA CYS A 15 -7.88 13.44 0.15
C CYS A 15 -8.34 13.95 -1.22
N LYS A 16 -7.78 15.09 -1.65
CA LYS A 16 -7.85 15.54 -3.04
C LYS A 16 -6.63 15.12 -3.84
N THR A 17 -5.47 15.21 -3.19
CA THR A 17 -4.17 14.90 -3.76
C THR A 17 -3.36 14.06 -2.80
N LEU A 18 -2.53 13.19 -3.37
CA LEU A 18 -1.58 12.37 -2.64
C LEU A 18 -0.29 12.23 -3.42
N GLN A 19 0.78 11.91 -2.71
CA GLN A 19 2.06 11.48 -3.27
C GLN A 19 2.27 10.03 -2.87
N LEU A 20 2.87 9.22 -3.73
CA LEU A 20 3.06 7.81 -3.42
C LEU A 20 4.33 7.24 -4.03
N SER A 21 4.88 6.22 -3.38
CA SER A 21 5.98 5.44 -3.94
C SER A 21 5.43 4.42 -4.95
N LEU A 22 5.91 4.45 -6.19
CA LEU A 22 5.62 3.39 -7.18
C LEU A 22 6.50 2.15 -6.99
N ILE A 23 7.70 2.33 -6.41
CA ILE A 23 8.67 1.27 -6.14
C ILE A 23 8.75 1.04 -4.63
N PRO A 24 8.67 -0.22 -4.14
CA PRO A 24 8.77 -0.49 -2.72
C PRO A 24 10.19 -0.30 -2.18
N ASN A 25 10.29 -0.14 -0.86
CA ASN A 25 11.49 -0.13 -0.03
C ASN A 25 12.40 1.10 -0.22
N PHE A 26 12.47 1.69 -1.41
CA PHE A 26 13.30 2.86 -1.70
C PHE A 26 12.45 4.14 -1.81
N PRO A 27 12.81 5.24 -1.11
CA PRO A 27 12.22 6.53 -1.42
C PRO A 27 12.67 6.99 -2.80
N GLY A 28 11.72 7.29 -3.67
CA GLY A 28 11.96 7.69 -5.06
C GLY A 28 11.45 9.10 -5.36
N ILE A 29 11.81 9.61 -6.55
CA ILE A 29 11.31 10.90 -7.04
C ILE A 29 9.77 10.91 -7.19
N GLU A 30 9.19 9.74 -7.48
CA GLU A 30 7.75 9.49 -7.52
C GLU A 30 7.05 9.96 -6.23
N GLU A 31 7.72 9.87 -5.06
CA GLU A 31 7.17 10.33 -3.77
C GLU A 31 7.05 11.86 -3.67
N THR A 32 7.52 12.60 -4.68
CA THR A 32 7.37 14.07 -4.77
C THR A 32 6.29 14.50 -5.76
N GLU A 33 5.82 13.60 -6.61
CA GLU A 33 4.83 13.89 -7.64
C GLU A 33 3.40 13.87 -7.07
N ASN A 34 2.67 14.95 -7.34
CA ASN A 34 1.29 15.08 -6.87
C ASN A 34 0.32 14.40 -7.83
N HIS A 35 -0.45 13.48 -7.27
CA HIS A 35 -1.51 12.77 -7.97
C HIS A 35 -2.85 13.18 -7.41
N LYS A 36 -3.80 13.48 -8.27
CA LYS A 36 -5.20 13.62 -7.88
C LYS A 36 -5.79 12.23 -7.67
N LEU A 37 -6.40 12.01 -6.50
CA LEU A 37 -7.15 10.80 -6.22
C LEU A 37 -8.54 10.92 -6.83
N VAL A 38 -8.83 10.11 -7.86
CA VAL A 38 -10.13 10.09 -8.55
C VAL A 38 -11.11 9.18 -7.79
N SER A 39 -10.64 8.00 -7.38
CA SER A 39 -11.39 7.06 -6.54
C SER A 39 -10.43 6.04 -5.95
N TYR A 40 -10.88 5.33 -4.91
CA TYR A 40 -10.17 4.21 -4.34
C TYR A 40 -11.12 3.04 -4.07
N ASN A 41 -10.57 1.83 -4.01
CA ASN A 41 -11.26 0.62 -3.57
C ASN A 41 -10.34 -0.15 -2.63
N LEU A 42 -10.80 -0.40 -1.41
CA LEU A 42 -10.09 -1.21 -0.43
C LEU A 42 -10.91 -2.45 -0.12
N LYS A 43 -10.30 -3.62 -0.30
CA LYS A 43 -10.99 -4.91 -0.17
C LYS A 43 -10.15 -5.90 0.61
N GLU A 44 -10.78 -6.62 1.52
CA GLU A 44 -10.15 -7.77 2.20
C GLU A 44 -10.09 -9.00 1.28
N THR A 45 -8.98 -9.72 1.37
CA THR A 45 -8.66 -10.93 0.59
C THR A 45 -8.15 -12.02 1.52
N VAL A 46 -8.00 -13.24 0.99
CA VAL A 46 -7.48 -14.39 1.76
C VAL A 46 -6.07 -14.18 2.32
N SER A 47 -5.30 -13.28 1.70
CA SER A 47 -3.90 -13.03 1.99
C SER A 47 -3.64 -11.64 2.55
N GLY A 48 -4.65 -10.85 2.91
CA GLY A 48 -4.49 -9.46 3.38
C GLY A 48 -5.49 -8.53 2.69
N TYR A 49 -5.13 -7.27 2.46
CA TYR A 49 -5.98 -6.32 1.73
C TYR A 49 -5.44 -6.01 0.33
N LEU A 50 -6.36 -5.65 -0.55
CA LEU A 50 -6.11 -5.09 -1.86
C LEU A 50 -6.55 -3.63 -1.84
N LEU A 51 -5.65 -2.71 -2.18
CA LEU A 51 -5.97 -1.30 -2.38
C LEU A 51 -5.74 -0.94 -3.85
N GLU A 52 -6.79 -0.49 -4.51
CA GLU A 52 -6.73 0.07 -5.86
C GLU A 52 -6.94 1.58 -5.77
N LEU A 53 -6.02 2.35 -6.35
CA LEU A 53 -6.08 3.81 -6.44
C LEU A 53 -6.22 4.20 -7.91
N ASN A 54 -7.28 4.91 -8.25
CA ASN A 54 -7.43 5.52 -9.57
C ASN A 54 -6.92 6.96 -9.49
N LEU A 55 -5.87 7.25 -10.25
CA LEU A 55 -5.07 8.45 -10.13
C LEU A 55 -5.03 9.24 -11.43
N GLU A 56 -4.81 10.54 -11.31
CA GLU A 56 -4.49 11.44 -12.40
C GLU A 56 -3.21 12.21 -12.02
N ASN A 57 -2.14 12.04 -12.79
CA ASN A 57 -0.91 12.80 -12.60
C ASN A 57 -1.18 14.27 -12.99
N LEU A 58 -0.92 15.20 -12.07
CA LEU A 58 -1.28 16.61 -12.28
C LEU A 58 -0.36 17.34 -13.26
N GLU A 59 0.83 16.82 -13.54
CA GLU A 59 1.78 17.42 -14.48
C GLU A 59 1.52 16.93 -15.92
N THR A 60 1.27 15.63 -16.08
CA THR A 60 1.10 15.00 -17.40
C THR A 60 -0.36 14.84 -17.83
N ASN A 61 -1.32 14.98 -16.90
CA ASN A 61 -2.74 14.61 -17.06
C ASN A 61 -2.97 13.13 -17.38
N GLU A 62 -1.95 12.29 -17.22
CA GLU A 62 -2.08 10.84 -17.42
C GLU A 62 -2.95 10.22 -16.33
N ARG A 63 -3.84 9.30 -16.73
CA ARG A 63 -4.70 8.55 -15.82
C ARG A 63 -4.28 7.10 -15.78
N TYR A 64 -4.14 6.57 -14.58
CA TYR A 64 -3.75 5.19 -14.37
C TYR A 64 -4.28 4.65 -13.04
N THR A 65 -4.28 3.33 -12.91
CA THR A 65 -4.63 2.64 -11.68
C THR A 65 -3.36 2.09 -11.06
N PHE A 66 -3.11 2.42 -9.79
CA PHE A 66 -2.04 1.84 -9.00
C PHE A 66 -2.62 0.90 -7.96
N THR A 67 -2.01 -0.28 -7.80
CA THR A 67 -2.56 -1.34 -6.94
C THR A 67 -1.53 -1.81 -5.93
N TYR A 68 -1.91 -1.81 -4.66
CA TYR A 68 -1.18 -2.48 -3.58
C TYR A 68 -1.89 -3.81 -3.27
N ASN A 69 -1.19 -4.90 -3.55
CA ASN A 69 -1.69 -6.25 -3.28
C ASN A 69 -1.17 -6.76 -1.94
N ASP A 70 -1.92 -7.68 -1.33
CA ASP A 70 -1.51 -8.42 -0.13
C ASP A 70 -1.02 -7.51 1.01
N ILE A 71 -1.71 -6.40 1.22
CA ILE A 71 -1.40 -5.48 2.32
C ILE A 71 -1.64 -6.22 3.64
N GLN A 72 -0.57 -6.35 4.42
CA GLN A 72 -0.57 -7.00 5.72
C GLN A 72 -0.81 -5.99 6.85
N LYS A 73 -0.37 -4.75 6.66
CA LYS A 73 -0.38 -3.70 7.68
C LYS A 73 -0.34 -2.32 7.01
N ILE A 74 -1.03 -1.36 7.61
CA ILE A 74 -0.90 0.07 7.28
C ILE A 74 -0.57 0.82 8.56
N GLU A 75 0.49 1.64 8.53
CA GLU A 75 0.95 2.41 9.67
C GLU A 75 0.98 3.90 9.36
N GLY A 76 0.21 4.68 10.12
CA GLY A 76 0.19 6.12 10.02
C GLY A 76 1.29 6.78 10.84
N HIS A 77 2.01 7.70 10.20
CA HIS A 77 2.89 8.70 10.80
C HIS A 77 2.43 10.08 10.35
N GLY A 78 1.65 10.73 11.20
CA GLY A 78 1.15 12.09 10.95
C GLY A 78 1.98 13.16 11.65
N ASN A 79 2.03 14.34 11.05
CA ASN A 79 2.25 15.59 11.77
C ASN A 79 1.08 16.56 11.50
N SER A 80 1.18 17.80 11.94
CA SER A 80 0.11 18.79 11.76
C SER A 80 -0.20 19.13 10.29
N THR A 81 0.72 18.84 9.36
CA THR A 81 0.69 19.33 7.96
C THR A 81 0.39 18.21 6.96
N TYR A 82 0.85 16.98 7.20
CA TYR A 82 0.64 15.84 6.33
C TYR A 82 0.45 14.54 7.12
N HIS A 83 -0.26 13.58 6.51
CA HIS A 83 -0.32 12.21 6.99
C HIS A 83 0.48 11.32 6.05
N LYS A 84 1.55 10.70 6.58
CA LYS A 84 2.34 9.70 5.87
C LYS A 84 1.89 8.32 6.31
N TYR A 85 1.62 7.44 5.37
CA TYR A 85 1.26 6.05 5.61
C TYR A 85 2.32 5.14 5.03
N TYR A 86 2.76 4.15 5.82
CA TYR A 86 3.57 3.04 5.35
C TYR A 86 2.65 1.85 5.07
N ILE A 87 2.69 1.35 3.85
CA ILE A 87 1.88 0.24 3.36
C ILE A 87 2.79 -0.99 3.24
N TYR A 88 2.57 -1.99 4.07
CA TYR A 88 3.39 -3.20 4.12
C TYR A 88 2.69 -4.32 3.36
N CYS A 89 3.24 -4.69 2.21
CA CYS A 89 2.68 -5.70 1.31
C CYS A 89 3.51 -6.99 1.38
N LEU A 90 2.86 -8.15 1.33
CA LEU A 90 3.56 -9.42 1.18
C LEU A 90 4.18 -9.52 -0.23
N ASN A 91 5.50 -9.65 -0.29
CA ASN A 91 6.21 -9.99 -1.51
C ASN A 91 6.06 -11.50 -1.76
N ARG A 92 5.04 -11.87 -2.54
CA ARG A 92 4.75 -13.28 -2.87
C ARG A 92 5.91 -13.98 -3.54
N ARG A 93 6.73 -13.28 -4.35
CA ARG A 93 7.88 -13.91 -5.00
C ARG A 93 8.89 -14.38 -3.95
N LEU A 94 9.32 -13.48 -3.07
CA LEU A 94 10.28 -13.82 -2.00
C LEU A 94 9.71 -14.88 -1.04
N TYR A 95 8.42 -14.78 -0.73
CA TYR A 95 7.74 -15.78 0.09
C TYR A 95 7.76 -17.16 -0.60
N ASN A 96 7.39 -17.22 -1.88
CA ASN A 96 7.32 -18.46 -2.64
C ASN A 96 8.70 -19.09 -2.87
N ASP A 97 9.74 -18.27 -3.10
CA ASP A 97 11.12 -18.75 -3.26
C ASP A 97 11.62 -19.50 -2.00
N LYS A 98 11.12 -19.14 -0.81
CA LYS A 98 11.50 -19.77 0.47
C LYS A 98 10.49 -20.82 0.96
N HIS A 99 9.26 -20.80 0.46
CA HIS A 99 8.15 -21.64 0.93
C HIS A 99 7.51 -22.48 -0.20
N SER A 100 8.24 -22.73 -1.29
CA SER A 100 7.79 -23.40 -2.52
C SER A 100 7.00 -24.70 -2.29
N ASP A 101 7.30 -25.42 -1.21
CA ASP A 101 6.68 -26.72 -0.90
C ASP A 101 5.32 -26.61 -0.17
N LYS A 102 4.92 -25.42 0.30
CA LYS A 102 3.73 -25.21 1.15
C LYS A 102 2.55 -24.52 0.45
N LEU A 103 2.72 -24.05 -0.78
CA LEU A 103 1.78 -23.13 -1.44
C LEU A 103 0.68 -23.78 -2.28
N LEU A 104 0.66 -25.12 -2.41
CA LEU A 104 -0.32 -25.80 -3.26
C LEU A 104 -1.77 -25.72 -2.76
N ASP A 105 -2.03 -25.30 -1.52
CA ASP A 105 -3.38 -25.36 -0.96
C ASP A 105 -4.00 -24.00 -0.56
N GLY A 106 -3.37 -22.86 -0.86
CA GLY A 106 -4.00 -21.52 -0.92
C GLY A 106 -4.83 -21.01 0.28
N ARG A 107 -4.93 -21.76 1.39
CA ARG A 107 -5.93 -21.55 2.46
C ARG A 107 -5.33 -21.06 3.78
N SER A 108 -4.00 -20.98 3.89
CA SER A 108 -3.36 -20.49 5.11
C SER A 108 -1.97 -19.90 4.81
N LEU A 109 -1.95 -18.63 4.45
CA LEU A 109 -0.73 -17.83 4.50
C LEU A 109 -0.57 -17.29 5.92
N SER A 110 0.04 -18.08 6.81
CA SER A 110 0.42 -17.62 8.15
C SER A 110 1.73 -16.83 8.06
N VAL A 111 1.68 -15.62 7.50
CA VAL A 111 2.84 -14.73 7.45
C VAL A 111 2.98 -14.05 8.81
N SER A 112 4.12 -14.23 9.47
CA SER A 112 4.46 -13.55 10.71
C SER A 112 5.19 -12.22 10.40
N TYR A 113 4.54 -11.09 10.68
CA TYR A 113 4.99 -10.09 11.67
C TYR A 113 6.49 -9.75 11.70
N GLU A 114 7.22 -10.69 12.26
CA GLU A 114 8.58 -10.48 12.72
C GLU A 114 9.61 -10.72 11.61
N ASP A 115 9.21 -11.40 10.53
CA ASP A 115 10.09 -11.66 9.39
C ASP A 115 9.85 -10.64 8.26
N ASN A 116 10.50 -9.49 8.37
CA ASN A 116 10.50 -8.43 7.36
C ASN A 116 11.13 -8.88 6.01
N SER A 117 11.65 -10.11 5.90
CA SER A 117 12.34 -10.59 4.70
C SER A 117 11.44 -10.77 3.46
N TYR A 118 10.11 -10.75 3.63
CA TYR A 118 9.14 -10.88 2.52
C TYR A 118 8.18 -9.69 2.44
N VAL A 119 8.57 -8.53 2.95
CA VAL A 119 7.69 -7.36 2.99
C VAL A 119 8.20 -6.27 2.07
N ASP A 120 7.35 -5.88 1.12
CA ASP A 120 7.52 -4.68 0.33
C ASP A 120 6.86 -3.51 1.06
N THR A 121 7.64 -2.47 1.36
CA THR A 121 7.14 -1.29 2.05
C THR A 121 6.96 -0.14 1.08
N TYR A 122 5.72 0.29 0.90
CA TYR A 122 5.37 1.49 0.13
C TYR A 122 5.00 2.65 1.05
N ARG A 123 4.89 3.84 0.48
CA ARG A 123 4.60 5.08 1.19
C ARG A 123 3.51 5.83 0.43
N ILE A 124 2.52 6.33 1.17
CA ILE A 124 1.50 7.27 0.68
C ILE A 124 1.55 8.49 1.58
N MET A 125 1.69 9.68 1.00
CA MET A 125 1.57 10.94 1.70
C MET A 125 0.29 11.65 1.27
N ILE A 126 -0.55 11.99 2.25
CA ILE A 126 -1.79 12.71 2.04
C ILE A 126 -1.62 14.10 2.68
N SER A 127 -1.70 15.13 1.86
CA SER A 127 -1.75 16.52 2.30
C SER A 127 -3.15 16.84 2.83
N LYS A 128 -3.22 17.54 3.96
CA LYS A 128 -4.48 18.00 4.56
C LYS A 128 -5.07 19.18 3.80
#